data_AF-A0A966D8B2-F1
#
_entry.id   AF-A0A966D8B2-F1
#
_cell.length_a   1.000
_cell.length_b   1.000
_cell.length_c   1.000
_cell.angle_alpha   90.00
_cell.angle_beta   90.00
_cell.angle_gamma   90.00
#
_symmetry.space_group_name_H-M   'P 1'
#
loop_
_entity.id
_entity.type
_entity.pdbx_description
1 polymer ?
#
loop_
_entity_poly.entity_id
_entity_poly.type
_entity_poly.pdbx_seq_one_letter_code
_entity_poly.pdbx_strand_id
1 'polypeptide(L)'
;MIEFSKEPKKLQEFENILDLELQNFFSNYYDERNYNNTLKKLILHKVEKGTFQKRLQSNNKVIGQSKIPKLMNNREILDNIFAFINQK
;
A
#
# COMPACT_ATOMS: atom_id res chain seq x y z
N MET A 1 0.13 -0.11 -1.33
CA MET A 1 -1.05 0.39 -2.06
C MET A 1 -1.49 1.71 -1.44
N ILE A 2 -1.78 2.73 -2.22
CA ILE A 2 -2.11 4.08 -1.73
C ILE A 2 -3.32 4.65 -2.47
N GLU A 3 -4.26 5.18 -1.69
CA GLU A 3 -5.34 6.05 -2.17
C GLU A 3 -4.93 7.49 -1.84
N PHE A 4 -4.63 8.28 -2.88
CA PHE A 4 -4.16 9.66 -2.68
C PHE A 4 -5.35 10.62 -2.51
N SER A 5 -5.30 11.47 -1.49
CA SER A 5 -6.21 12.61 -1.38
C SER A 5 -5.90 13.68 -2.43
N LYS A 6 -4.61 13.87 -2.71
CA LYS A 6 -4.05 14.70 -3.79
C LYS A 6 -2.97 13.89 -4.48
N GLU A 7 -3.17 13.58 -5.76
CA GLU A 7 -2.21 12.79 -6.52
C GLU A 7 -0.89 13.55 -6.73
N PRO A 8 0.27 12.87 -6.67
CA PRO A 8 1.54 13.48 -7.04
C PRO A 8 1.58 13.74 -8.54
N LYS A 9 2.33 14.77 -8.97
CA LYS A 9 2.53 15.06 -10.41
C LYS A 9 3.18 13.89 -11.14
N LYS A 10 4.09 13.18 -10.47
CA LYS A 10 4.82 12.01 -11.00
C LYS A 10 4.87 10.93 -9.94
N LEU A 11 4.27 9.78 -10.24
CA LEU A 11 4.18 8.68 -9.29
C LEU A 11 5.55 8.07 -8.98
N GLN A 12 6.39 7.93 -10.00
CA GLN A 12 7.74 7.39 -9.86
C GLN A 12 8.64 8.24 -8.96
N GLU A 13 8.50 9.57 -9.01
CA GLU A 13 9.24 10.46 -8.09
C GLU A 13 8.76 10.27 -6.65
N PHE A 14 7.45 10.17 -6.44
CA PHE A 14 6.89 9.86 -5.12
C PHE A 14 7.36 8.50 -4.60
N GLU A 15 7.41 7.47 -5.43
CA GLU A 15 7.93 6.14 -5.08
C GLU A 15 9.38 6.20 -4.63
N ASN A 16 10.24 6.91 -5.37
CA ASN A 16 11.66 7.02 -5.03
C ASN A 16 11.86 7.81 -3.73
N ILE A 17 11.09 8.90 -3.53
CA ILE A 17 11.12 9.68 -2.29
C ILE A 17 10.67 8.80 -1.12
N LEU A 18 9.58 8.06 -1.28
CA LEU A 18 9.07 7.16 -0.23
C LEU A 18 10.09 6.06 0.12
N ASP A 19 10.72 5.42 -0.87
CA ASP A 19 11.76 4.41 -0.65
C ASP A 19 12.97 5.00 0.10
N LEU A 20 13.35 6.25 -0.21
CA LEU A 20 14.43 6.95 0.47
C LEU A 20 14.07 7.33 1.92
N GLU A 21 12.88 7.87 2.14
CA GLU A 21 12.42 8.23 3.50
C GLU A 21 12.29 7.00 4.41
N LEU A 22 11.86 5.85 3.86
CA LEU A 22 11.84 4.58 4.60
C LEU A 22 13.25 4.12 5.01
N GLN A 23 14.23 4.28 4.11
CA GLN A 23 15.63 3.98 4.40
C GLN A 23 16.20 4.93 5.46
N ASN A 24 15.91 6.23 5.37
CA ASN A 24 16.38 7.22 6.34
C ASN A 24 15.81 6.99 7.75
N PHE A 25 14.55 6.54 7.83
CA PHE A 25 13.87 6.37 9.11
C PHE A 25 14.13 5.00 9.75
N PHE A 26 14.32 3.94 8.97
CA PHE A 26 14.51 2.57 9.46
C PHE A 26 15.86 2.01 9.00
N SER A 27 16.87 1.98 9.89
CA SER A 27 18.20 1.42 9.59
C SER A 27 18.13 -0.02 9.06
N ASN A 28 17.31 -0.88 9.67
CA ASN A 28 17.12 -2.26 9.20
C ASN A 28 16.56 -2.33 7.77
N TYR A 29 15.68 -1.39 7.39
CA TYR A 29 15.19 -1.31 6.00
C TYR A 29 16.32 -0.91 5.06
N TYR A 30 17.13 0.08 5.44
CA TYR A 30 18.32 0.49 4.69
C TYR A 30 19.31 -0.66 4.49
N ASP A 31 19.60 -1.42 5.53
CA ASP A 31 20.55 -2.53 5.46
C ASP A 31 20.05 -3.67 4.56
N GLU A 32 18.80 -4.08 4.73
CA GLU A 32 18.15 -5.12 3.91
C GLU A 32 18.03 -4.69 2.43
N ARG A 33 17.82 -3.38 2.19
CA ARG A 33 17.64 -2.79 0.86
C ARG A 33 18.94 -2.62 0.07
N ASN A 34 20.05 -2.31 0.75
CA ASN A 34 21.32 -1.93 0.11
C ASN A 34 22.44 -2.97 0.25
N TYR A 35 22.48 -3.75 1.33
CA TYR A 35 23.60 -4.67 1.60
C TYR A 35 23.20 -6.13 1.48
N ASN A 36 22.08 -6.54 2.09
CA ASN A 36 21.66 -7.95 2.06
C ASN A 36 20.95 -8.34 0.75
N ASN A 37 20.48 -7.35 -0.02
CA ASN A 37 19.81 -7.52 -1.33
C ASN A 37 18.59 -8.48 -1.31
N THR A 38 18.10 -8.77 -0.11
CA THR A 38 16.92 -9.59 0.20
C THR A 38 15.64 -8.82 -0.06
N LEU A 39 15.67 -7.50 0.13
CA LEU A 39 14.51 -6.62 -0.04
C LEU A 39 14.47 -6.02 -1.44
N LYS A 40 13.41 -6.37 -2.19
CA LYS A 40 13.16 -5.81 -3.53
C LYS A 40 12.78 -4.33 -3.44
N LYS A 41 12.95 -3.61 -4.55
CA LYS A 41 12.48 -2.23 -4.70
C LYS A 41 11.00 -2.12 -4.30
N LEU A 42 10.67 -1.06 -3.57
CA LEU A 42 9.30 -0.71 -3.22
C LEU A 42 8.41 -0.67 -4.47
N ILE A 43 7.29 -1.41 -4.42
CA ILE A 43 6.26 -1.38 -5.46
C ILE A 43 5.04 -0.64 -4.91
N LEU A 44 4.68 0.45 -5.56
CA LEU A 44 3.52 1.25 -5.19
C LEU A 44 2.37 0.97 -6.14
N HIS A 45 1.20 0.70 -5.56
CA HIS A 45 -0.04 0.50 -6.28
C HIS A 45 -0.99 1.65 -5.95
N LYS A 46 -1.21 2.53 -6.91
CA LYS A 46 -2.23 3.59 -6.79
C LYS A 46 -3.62 2.98 -6.96
N VAL A 47 -4.57 3.42 -6.14
CA VAL A 47 -6.00 3.09 -6.30
C VAL A 47 -6.85 4.36 -6.36
N GLU A 48 -8.04 4.24 -6.93
CA GLU A 48 -8.99 5.34 -7.04
C GLU A 48 -9.50 5.81 -5.67
N LYS A 49 -9.89 7.09 -5.59
CA LYS A 49 -10.52 7.64 -4.39
C LYS A 49 -11.80 6.88 -4.02
N GLY A 50 -11.95 6.57 -2.75
CA GLY A 50 -13.04 5.79 -2.19
C GLY A 50 -12.90 4.27 -2.38
N THR A 51 -11.79 3.75 -2.90
CA THR A 51 -11.58 2.30 -3.07
C THR A 51 -11.68 1.59 -1.72
N PHE A 52 -10.98 2.10 -0.71
CA PHE A 52 -10.98 1.49 0.61
C PHE A 52 -12.37 1.54 1.27
N GLN A 53 -13.10 2.66 1.09
CA GLN A 53 -14.46 2.80 1.60
C GLN A 53 -15.43 1.82 0.92
N LYS A 54 -15.41 1.74 -0.41
CA LYS A 54 -16.24 0.81 -1.18
C LYS A 54 -15.93 -0.65 -0.82
N ARG A 55 -14.66 -0.98 -0.61
CA ARG A 55 -14.23 -2.32 -0.15
C ARG A 55 -14.77 -2.66 1.24
N LEU A 56 -14.75 -1.70 2.17
CA LEU A 56 -15.31 -1.90 3.50
C LEU A 56 -16.83 -2.11 3.45
N GLN A 57 -17.53 -1.34 2.62
CA GLN A 57 -18.98 -1.49 2.40
C GLN A 57 -19.33 -2.83 1.75
N SER A 58 -18.54 -3.29 0.75
CA SER A 58 -18.80 -4.54 0.04
C SER A 58 -18.63 -5.80 0.89
N ASN A 59 -17.92 -5.70 2.01
CA ASN A 59 -17.63 -6.85 2.86
C ASN A 59 -18.82 -7.32 3.71
N ASN A 60 -20.00 -6.68 3.63
CA ASN A 60 -21.25 -6.99 4.36
C ASN A 60 -21.12 -7.19 5.89
N LYS A 61 -19.92 -7.11 6.47
CA LYS A 61 -19.60 -7.17 7.91
C LYS A 61 -19.62 -5.77 8.53
N VAL A 62 -20.62 -4.96 8.16
CA VAL A 62 -20.87 -3.67 8.79
C VAL A 62 -21.67 -3.89 10.07
N ILE A 63 -21.02 -4.50 11.07
CA ILE A 63 -21.44 -4.37 12.46
C ILE A 63 -20.18 -4.01 13.25
N GLY A 64 -19.90 -2.71 13.33
CA GLY A 64 -18.90 -2.11 14.22
C GLY A 64 -17.43 -2.26 13.81
N GLN A 65 -16.79 -1.13 13.48
CA GLN A 65 -15.32 -0.93 13.54
C GLN A 65 -14.42 -1.75 12.59
N SER A 66 -14.91 -2.34 11.50
CA SER A 66 -14.01 -2.94 10.50
C SER A 66 -13.11 -1.86 9.88
N LYS A 67 -11.80 -1.94 10.14
CA LYS A 67 -10.76 -1.08 9.54
C LYS A 67 -9.90 -1.91 8.61
N ILE A 68 -9.43 -1.32 7.52
CA ILE A 68 -8.39 -1.93 6.69
C ILE A 68 -7.05 -1.81 7.43
N PRO A 69 -6.34 -2.91 7.71
CA PRO A 69 -5.01 -2.89 8.31
C PRO A 69 -4.03 -2.09 7.44
N LYS A 70 -3.18 -1.29 8.09
CA LYS A 70 -2.19 -0.45 7.39
C LYS A 70 -0.92 -1.22 7.01
N LEU A 71 -0.60 -2.28 7.73
CA LEU A 71 0.59 -3.10 7.55
C LEU A 71 0.21 -4.58 7.76
N MET A 72 0.68 -5.44 6.87
CA MET A 72 0.50 -6.89 6.93
C MET A 72 1.73 -7.57 6.33
N ASN A 73 2.11 -8.72 6.86
CA ASN A 73 3.24 -9.51 6.36
C ASN A 73 2.86 -10.43 5.18
N ASN A 74 1.57 -10.55 4.89
CA ASN A 74 1.04 -11.34 3.79
C ASN A 74 0.30 -10.45 2.78
N ARG A 75 -0.03 -11.02 1.61
CA ARG A 75 -0.73 -10.31 0.54
C ARG A 75 -2.24 -10.46 0.57
N GLU A 76 -2.81 -11.21 1.52
CA GLU A 76 -4.23 -11.55 1.54
C GLU A 76 -5.14 -10.34 1.37
N ILE A 77 -4.92 -9.27 2.14
CA ILE A 77 -5.75 -8.06 2.08
C ILE A 77 -5.56 -7.31 0.75
N LEU A 78 -4.32 -7.24 0.29
CA LEU A 78 -3.95 -6.55 -0.93
C LEU A 78 -4.53 -7.27 -2.17
N ASP A 79 -4.43 -8.59 -2.22
CA ASP A 79 -4.99 -9.42 -3.28
C ASP A 79 -6.53 -9.40 -3.24
N ASN A 80 -7.14 -9.38 -2.04
CA ASN A 80 -8.58 -9.18 -1.87
C ASN A 80 -9.06 -7.82 -2.40
N ILE A 81 -8.27 -6.75 -2.22
CA ILE A 81 -8.60 -5.43 -2.75
C ILE A 81 -8.43 -5.42 -4.27
N PHE A 82 -7.39 -6.05 -4.81
CA PHE A 82 -7.24 -6.17 -6.26
C PHE A 82 -8.36 -6.97 -6.92
N ALA A 83 -8.77 -8.09 -6.32
CA ALA A 83 -9.90 -8.86 -6.79
C ALA A 83 -11.18 -8.01 -6.83
N PHE A 84 -11.42 -7.19 -5.80
CA PHE A 84 -12.55 -6.26 -5.77
C PHE A 84 -12.47 -5.17 -6.86
N ILE A 85 -11.28 -4.64 -7.14
CA ILE A 85 -11.07 -3.64 -8.19
C ILE A 85 -11.32 -4.24 -9.58
N ASN A 86 -10.83 -5.47 -9.82
CA ASN A 86 -10.89 -6.16 -11.11
C ASN A 86 -12.23 -6.83 -11.43
N GLN A 87 -13.16 -6.90 -10.46
CA GLN A 87 -14.51 -7.44 -10.64
C GLN A 87 -15.50 -6.39 -11.22
N LYS A 88 -15.05 -5.16 -11.46
CA LYS A 88 -15.78 -4.11 -12.17
C LYS A 88 -15.48 -4.13 -13.65
#